data_AF-A0A6N9C7X9-F1
#
_entry.id   AF-A0A6N9C7X9-F1
#
_cell.length_a   1.000
_cell.length_b   1.000
_cell.length_c   1.000
_cell.angle_alpha   90.00
_cell.angle_beta   90.00
_cell.angle_gamma   90.00
#
_symmetry.space_group_name_H-M   'P 1'
#
loop_
_entity.id
_entity.type
_entity.pdbx_description
1 polymer ?
#
loop_
_entity_poly.entity_id
_entity_poly.type
_entity_poly.pdbx_seq_one_letter_code
_entity_poly.pdbx_strand_id
1 'polypeptide(L)'
;MEHRRGPHYSSKCPFHIDPAHPLTAKKSIARCVKCVTCGNHRLEQMKTDLQQIAYLTVLESSPQYDPDHQTGASYTTFIRSRVCTKLWNERKKHLQSIPFCAIDEAQEDQQFAANPLVDGLTTEACQCESIDEAVVRQVDVERFKTLLPQLLSCLSEKEGLVLKLRFFEERKAVEVAKQLGISQGRVSQLFRSALTKLKKLYLFGAIGS
;
A
#
# COMPACT_ATOMS: atom_id res chain seq x y z
N MET A 1 14.90 2.49 18.72
CA MET A 1 14.80 1.22 17.95
C MET A 1 13.34 0.79 17.96
N GLU A 2 12.54 1.12 16.95
CA GLU A 2 11.15 0.62 16.91
C GLU A 2 10.81 0.06 15.52
N HIS A 3 10.41 -1.20 15.57
CA HIS A 3 10.43 -2.19 14.51
C HIS A 3 9.74 -1.77 13.21
N ARG A 4 10.41 -2.06 12.08
CA ARG A 4 9.77 -2.38 10.80
C ARG A 4 8.79 -3.53 11.04
N ARG A 5 7.53 -3.26 11.37
CA ARG A 5 6.56 -4.33 11.56
C ARG A 5 6.07 -4.76 10.17
N GLY A 6 6.57 -5.91 9.71
CA GLY A 6 5.89 -6.74 8.72
C GLY A 6 4.89 -7.68 9.42
N PRO A 7 4.27 -8.62 8.69
CA PRO A 7 3.40 -9.60 9.31
C PRO A 7 4.10 -10.36 10.44
N HIS A 8 3.61 -10.17 11.67
CA HIS A 8 4.14 -10.84 12.84
C HIS A 8 3.62 -12.28 12.88
N TYR A 9 4.39 -13.19 12.29
CA TYR A 9 4.20 -14.64 12.45
C TYR A 9 4.92 -15.20 13.68
N SER A 10 5.27 -14.35 14.64
CA SER A 10 5.98 -14.76 15.85
C SER A 10 5.34 -16.02 16.43
N SER A 11 6.17 -16.98 16.84
CA SER A 11 5.74 -18.17 17.58
C SER A 11 4.90 -17.83 18.82
N LYS A 12 4.98 -16.59 19.31
CA LYS A 12 4.23 -16.06 20.47
C LYS A 12 2.93 -15.33 20.10
N CYS A 13 2.59 -15.16 18.82
CA CYS A 13 1.35 -14.46 18.42
C CYS A 13 0.14 -15.37 18.72
N PRO A 14 -0.71 -15.04 19.72
CA PRO A 14 -1.73 -15.95 20.20
C PRO A 14 -2.95 -15.89 19.30
N PHE A 15 -3.26 -17.01 18.64
CA PHE A 15 -4.38 -17.18 17.74
C PHE A 15 -5.10 -18.50 18.06
N HIS A 16 -6.41 -18.44 18.20
CA HIS A 16 -7.24 -19.58 18.56
C HIS A 16 -8.47 -19.60 17.67
N ILE A 17 -8.76 -20.77 17.12
CA ILE A 17 -9.92 -21.05 16.29
C ILE A 17 -10.23 -22.55 16.41
N ASP A 18 -11.52 -22.86 16.57
CA ASP A 18 -12.07 -24.21 16.48
C ASP A 18 -12.42 -24.52 15.02
N PRO A 19 -11.92 -25.63 14.43
CA PRO A 19 -12.28 -26.06 13.07
C PRO A 19 -13.79 -26.17 12.81
N ALA A 20 -14.58 -26.57 13.82
CA ALA A 20 -16.02 -26.74 13.67
C ALA A 20 -16.80 -25.41 13.75
N HIS A 21 -16.21 -24.38 14.36
CA HIS A 21 -16.89 -23.12 14.65
C HIS A 21 -16.00 -21.92 14.32
N PRO A 22 -15.96 -21.46 13.05
CA PRO A 22 -15.09 -20.37 12.61
C PRO A 22 -15.25 -19.05 13.40
N LEU A 23 -16.44 -18.80 13.95
CA LEU A 23 -16.75 -17.60 14.76
C LEU A 23 -16.00 -17.55 16.10
N THR A 24 -15.45 -18.68 16.57
CA THR A 24 -14.59 -18.72 17.76
C THR A 24 -13.33 -17.86 17.61
N ALA A 25 -12.92 -17.60 16.36
CA ALA A 25 -11.77 -16.75 16.04
C ALA A 25 -11.95 -15.26 16.37
N LYS A 26 -13.15 -14.81 16.78
CA LYS A 26 -13.48 -13.39 17.01
C LYS A 26 -12.43 -12.61 17.81
N LYS A 27 -11.98 -13.16 18.95
CA LYS A 27 -10.96 -12.52 19.79
C LYS A 27 -9.60 -12.45 19.09
N SER A 28 -9.23 -13.49 18.36
CA SER A 28 -7.97 -13.56 17.62
C SER A 28 -7.97 -12.63 16.40
N ILE A 29 -9.06 -12.58 15.65
CA ILE A 29 -9.23 -11.66 14.51
C ILE A 29 -9.20 -10.21 14.98
N ALA A 30 -9.89 -9.86 16.07
CA ALA A 30 -9.83 -8.51 16.63
C ALA A 30 -8.39 -8.07 16.97
N ARG A 31 -7.57 -9.00 17.47
CA ARG A 31 -6.15 -8.75 17.75
C ARG A 31 -5.34 -8.61 16.46
N CYS A 32 -5.57 -9.45 15.46
CA CYS A 32 -4.92 -9.35 14.15
C CYS A 32 -5.23 -8.00 13.48
N VAL A 33 -6.49 -7.57 13.50
CA VAL A 33 -6.91 -6.26 12.96
C VAL A 33 -6.24 -5.13 13.73
N LYS A 34 -6.26 -5.14 15.08
CA LYS A 34 -5.54 -4.13 15.88
C LYS A 34 -4.04 -4.07 15.55
N CYS A 35 -3.41 -5.22 15.29
CA CYS A 35 -2.01 -5.28 14.89
C CYS A 35 -1.79 -4.62 13.51
N VAL A 36 -2.70 -4.90 12.57
CA VAL A 36 -2.67 -4.43 11.17
C VAL A 36 -3.11 -2.97 11.03
N THR A 37 -3.88 -2.41 11.95
CA THR A 37 -4.25 -0.98 11.92
C THR A 37 -3.31 -0.10 12.74
N CYS A 38 -2.48 -0.70 13.60
CA CYS A 38 -1.58 0.00 14.51
C CYS A 38 -0.81 1.14 13.83
N GLY A 39 -0.86 2.33 14.46
CA GLY A 39 -0.15 3.53 14.02
C GLY A 39 -0.69 4.19 12.74
N ASN A 40 -1.93 3.89 12.32
CA ASN A 40 -2.53 4.52 11.14
C ASN A 40 -4.05 4.74 11.30
N HIS A 41 -4.48 6.01 11.33
CA HIS A 41 -5.89 6.36 11.56
C HIS A 41 -6.82 5.95 10.40
N ARG A 42 -6.37 6.05 9.14
CA ARG A 42 -7.16 5.64 7.97
C ARG A 42 -7.47 4.15 8.00
N LEU A 43 -6.50 3.31 8.34
CA LEU A 43 -6.72 1.87 8.53
C LEU A 43 -7.60 1.56 9.75
N GLU A 44 -7.54 2.41 10.79
CA GLU A 44 -8.40 2.30 11.96
C GLU A 44 -9.89 2.52 11.63
N GLN A 45 -10.19 3.39 10.65
CA GLN A 45 -11.55 3.59 10.14
C GLN A 45 -12.06 2.37 9.37
N MET A 46 -11.16 1.60 8.73
CA MET A 46 -11.49 0.40 7.95
C MET A 46 -11.52 -0.90 8.77
N LYS A 47 -11.64 -0.81 10.10
CA LYS A 47 -11.62 -1.98 10.99
C LYS A 47 -12.66 -3.03 10.65
N THR A 48 -13.88 -2.60 10.34
CA THR A 48 -15.00 -3.49 10.01
C THR A 48 -14.68 -4.30 8.76
N ASP A 49 -14.14 -3.64 7.74
CA ASP A 49 -13.81 -4.24 6.46
C ASP A 49 -12.65 -5.23 6.62
N LEU A 50 -11.62 -4.84 7.37
CA LEU A 50 -10.50 -5.73 7.71
C LEU A 50 -10.97 -6.94 8.54
N GLN A 51 -11.95 -6.78 9.44
CA GLN A 51 -12.55 -7.92 10.14
C GLN A 51 -13.29 -8.85 9.19
N GLN A 52 -14.08 -8.31 8.26
CA GLN A 52 -14.78 -9.11 7.24
C GLN A 52 -13.80 -9.87 6.35
N ILE A 53 -12.75 -9.20 5.86
CA ILE A 53 -11.68 -9.82 5.07
C ILE A 53 -11.02 -10.97 5.84
N ALA A 54 -10.77 -10.79 7.14
CA ALA A 54 -10.22 -11.85 7.98
C ALA A 54 -11.16 -13.06 8.05
N TYR A 55 -12.45 -12.86 8.29
CA TYR A 55 -13.42 -13.96 8.33
C TYR A 55 -13.62 -14.65 6.98
N LEU A 56 -13.70 -13.89 5.89
CA LEU A 56 -13.73 -14.45 4.54
C LEU A 56 -12.51 -15.33 4.29
N THR A 57 -11.31 -14.85 4.69
CA THR A 57 -10.08 -15.64 4.57
C THR A 57 -10.15 -16.94 5.37
N VAL A 58 -10.74 -16.92 6.58
CA VAL A 58 -10.96 -18.15 7.38
C VAL A 58 -11.88 -19.10 6.63
N LEU A 59 -13.02 -18.63 6.11
CA LEU A 59 -14.00 -19.46 5.41
C LEU A 59 -13.43 -20.06 4.12
N GLU A 60 -12.69 -19.28 3.34
CA GLU A 60 -12.04 -19.72 2.11
C GLU A 60 -10.90 -20.72 2.37
N SER A 61 -10.13 -20.50 3.45
CA SER A 61 -8.97 -21.34 3.75
C SER A 61 -9.32 -22.62 4.50
N SER A 62 -10.40 -22.63 5.29
CA SER A 62 -10.82 -23.80 6.10
C SER A 62 -10.92 -25.10 5.31
N PRO A 63 -11.61 -25.16 4.14
CA PRO A 63 -11.72 -26.40 3.36
C PRO A 63 -10.41 -26.82 2.69
N GLN A 64 -9.40 -25.94 2.64
CA GLN A 64 -8.09 -26.21 2.04
C GLN A 64 -7.12 -26.83 3.06
N TYR A 65 -7.52 -27.00 4.31
CA TYR A 65 -6.67 -27.58 5.34
C TYR A 65 -6.58 -29.09 5.18
N ASP A 66 -5.35 -29.58 5.08
CA ASP A 66 -5.02 -31.00 5.06
C ASP A 66 -4.17 -31.35 6.29
N PRO A 67 -4.67 -32.21 7.21
CA PRO A 67 -3.93 -32.61 8.40
C PRO A 67 -2.69 -33.45 8.09
N ASP A 68 -2.65 -34.15 6.95
CA ASP A 68 -1.57 -35.06 6.56
C ASP A 68 -0.51 -34.36 5.68
N HIS A 69 -0.63 -33.04 5.51
CA HIS A 69 0.33 -32.25 4.76
C HIS A 69 1.73 -32.31 5.39
N GLN A 70 2.77 -32.41 4.55
CA GLN A 70 4.18 -32.63 4.92
C GLN A 70 4.74 -31.64 5.98
N THR A 71 4.13 -30.46 6.11
CA THR A 71 4.53 -29.44 7.10
C THR A 71 4.05 -29.73 8.54
N GLY A 72 3.08 -30.62 8.74
CA GLY A 72 2.54 -30.98 10.07
C GLY A 72 1.95 -29.80 10.86
N ALA A 73 1.53 -28.73 10.18
CA ALA A 73 1.06 -27.51 10.82
C ALA A 73 -0.34 -27.71 11.41
N SER A 74 -0.56 -27.25 12.65
CA SER A 74 -1.90 -27.25 13.23
C SER A 74 -2.86 -26.37 12.40
N TYR A 75 -4.14 -26.73 12.38
CA TYR A 75 -5.19 -25.93 11.75
C TYR A 75 -5.14 -24.45 12.18
N THR A 76 -4.95 -24.20 13.48
CA THR A 76 -4.80 -22.84 14.03
C THR A 76 -3.61 -22.09 13.43
N THR A 77 -2.48 -22.76 13.23
CA THR A 77 -1.27 -22.18 12.64
C THR A 77 -1.47 -21.89 11.15
N PHE A 78 -2.09 -22.83 10.44
CA PHE A 78 -2.43 -22.70 9.02
C PHE A 78 -3.34 -21.49 8.77
N ILE A 79 -4.47 -21.41 9.48
CA ILE A 79 -5.43 -20.30 9.35
C ILE A 79 -4.80 -18.97 9.78
N ARG A 80 -4.08 -18.94 10.91
CA ARG A 80 -3.39 -17.73 11.39
C ARG A 80 -2.45 -17.18 10.33
N SER A 81 -1.67 -18.03 9.67
CA SER A 81 -0.74 -17.62 8.63
C SER A 81 -1.46 -16.92 7.48
N ARG A 82 -2.54 -17.52 6.97
CA ARG A 82 -3.35 -16.97 5.87
C ARG A 82 -4.00 -15.64 6.23
N VAL A 83 -4.66 -15.57 7.39
CA VAL A 83 -5.32 -14.36 7.89
C VAL A 83 -4.31 -13.22 8.06
N CYS A 84 -3.20 -13.47 8.75
CA CYS A 84 -2.16 -12.45 8.94
C CYS A 84 -1.57 -12.01 7.59
N THR A 85 -1.27 -12.93 6.68
CA THR A 85 -0.75 -12.60 5.35
C THR A 85 -1.71 -11.69 4.58
N LYS A 86 -2.99 -12.07 4.52
CA LYS A 86 -4.02 -11.33 3.79
C LYS A 86 -4.16 -9.91 4.34
N LEU A 87 -4.32 -9.77 5.66
CA LEU A 87 -4.49 -8.47 6.30
C LEU A 87 -3.28 -7.55 6.12
N TRP A 88 -2.06 -8.09 6.19
CA TRP A 88 -0.86 -7.30 5.95
C TRP A 88 -0.70 -6.88 4.49
N ASN A 89 -1.15 -7.70 3.54
CA ASN A 89 -1.23 -7.31 2.14
C ASN A 89 -2.26 -6.19 1.93
N GLU A 90 -3.41 -6.24 2.59
CA GLU A 90 -4.40 -5.15 2.53
C GLU A 90 -3.86 -3.87 3.17
N ARG A 91 -3.22 -3.94 4.34
CA ARG A 91 -2.50 -2.78 4.90
C ARG A 91 -1.49 -2.23 3.91
N LYS A 92 -0.69 -3.10 3.27
CA LYS A 92 0.30 -2.67 2.27
C LYS A 92 -0.39 -1.94 1.11
N LYS A 93 -1.48 -2.48 0.53
CA LYS A 93 -2.26 -1.83 -0.53
C LYS A 93 -2.81 -0.47 -0.10
N HIS A 94 -3.37 -0.37 1.09
CA HIS A 94 -3.92 0.88 1.64
C HIS A 94 -2.84 1.92 2.01
N LEU A 95 -1.62 1.48 2.34
CA LEU A 95 -0.48 2.37 2.56
C LEU A 95 0.29 2.70 1.27
N GLN A 96 0.12 1.87 0.24
CA GLN A 96 0.64 2.06 -1.11
C GLN A 96 -0.28 2.93 -1.96
N SER A 97 -1.54 3.14 -1.56
CA SER A 97 -2.45 4.10 -2.21
C SER A 97 -1.99 5.54 -1.90
N ILE A 98 -0.93 5.91 -2.60
CA ILE A 98 -0.79 7.22 -3.22
C ILE A 98 -1.92 7.30 -4.24
N PRO A 99 -2.80 8.33 -4.22
CA PRO A 99 -3.65 8.57 -5.35
C PRO A 99 -2.76 8.98 -6.52
N PHE A 100 -2.83 8.20 -7.60
CA PHE A 100 -2.32 8.51 -8.94
C PHE A 100 -0.79 8.49 -9.17
N CYS A 101 -0.30 7.36 -9.71
CA CYS A 101 0.28 7.24 -11.05
C CYS A 101 0.95 5.86 -11.11
N ALA A 102 0.47 5.00 -12.02
CA ALA A 102 1.21 3.83 -12.44
C ALA A 102 2.60 4.28 -12.90
N ILE A 103 3.64 3.84 -12.21
CA ILE A 103 5.01 3.94 -12.69
C ILE A 103 5.52 2.51 -12.80
N ASP A 104 5.22 1.95 -13.96
CA ASP A 104 5.89 0.88 -14.71
C ASP A 104 6.77 -0.07 -13.91
N GLU A 105 6.25 -1.28 -13.63
CA GLU A 105 7.02 -2.50 -13.86
C GLU A 105 6.08 -3.57 -14.46
N ALA A 106 6.33 -3.90 -15.74
CA ALA A 106 5.99 -5.13 -16.44
C ALA A 106 4.51 -5.47 -16.69
N GLN A 107 3.97 -4.98 -17.82
CA GLN A 107 3.28 -5.81 -18.82
C GLN A 107 3.16 -5.02 -20.13
N GLU A 108 3.97 -5.41 -21.12
CA GLU A 108 3.79 -5.03 -22.52
C GLU A 108 2.48 -5.64 -23.05
N ASP A 109 1.75 -4.87 -23.85
CA ASP A 109 0.67 -5.29 -24.75
C ASP A 109 -0.54 -6.04 -24.18
N GLN A 110 -1.28 -5.40 -23.28
CA GLN A 110 -2.73 -5.60 -23.23
C GLN A 110 -3.43 -4.24 -23.25
N GLN A 111 -4.07 -3.94 -24.39
CA GLN A 111 -5.10 -2.91 -24.48
C GLN A 111 -6.16 -3.25 -23.42
N PHE A 112 -6.05 -2.64 -22.23
CA PHE A 112 -7.13 -2.61 -21.28
C PHE A 112 -8.16 -1.65 -21.88
N ALA A 113 -9.11 -2.18 -22.65
CA ALA A 113 -10.29 -1.43 -23.03
C ALA A 113 -10.88 -0.86 -21.73
N ALA A 114 -11.05 0.46 -21.68
CA ALA A 114 -11.67 1.13 -20.55
C ALA A 114 -12.94 0.36 -20.17
N ASN A 115 -12.97 -0.24 -18.98
CA ASN A 115 -14.14 -0.99 -18.54
C ASN A 115 -15.25 0.03 -18.29
N PRO A 116 -16.31 0.10 -19.12
CA PRO A 116 -17.30 1.17 -19.04
C PRO A 116 -18.04 1.18 -17.70
N LEU A 117 -18.13 0.02 -17.04
CA LEU A 117 -18.70 -0.09 -15.70
C LEU A 117 -17.76 0.51 -14.64
N VAL A 118 -16.46 0.26 -14.74
CA VAL A 118 -15.48 0.85 -13.83
C VAL A 118 -15.41 2.35 -14.04
N ASP A 119 -15.42 2.81 -15.29
CA ASP A 119 -15.40 4.23 -15.64
C ASP A 119 -16.69 4.95 -15.20
N GLY A 120 -17.85 4.30 -15.38
CA GLY A 120 -19.13 4.77 -14.88
C GLY A 120 -19.17 4.88 -13.35
N LEU A 121 -18.75 3.83 -12.64
CA LEU A 121 -18.66 3.83 -11.17
C LEU A 121 -17.66 4.86 -10.66
N THR A 122 -16.55 5.06 -11.37
CA THR A 122 -15.53 6.07 -10.99
C THR A 122 -16.07 7.47 -11.22
N THR A 123 -16.78 7.70 -12.33
CA THR A 123 -17.43 8.98 -12.64
C THR A 123 -18.49 9.33 -11.60
N GLU A 124 -19.33 8.36 -11.22
CA GLU A 124 -20.37 8.55 -10.22
C GLU A 124 -19.80 8.73 -8.80
N ALA A 125 -18.74 7.99 -8.46
CA ALA A 125 -18.01 8.19 -7.20
C ALA A 125 -17.36 9.59 -7.12
N CYS A 126 -16.84 10.11 -8.23
CA CYS A 126 -16.30 11.47 -8.31
C CYS A 126 -17.39 12.55 -8.23
N GLN A 127 -18.63 12.24 -8.63
CA GLN A 127 -19.78 13.16 -8.52
C GLN A 127 -20.40 13.17 -7.11
N CYS A 128 -20.20 12.09 -6.35
CA CYS A 128 -20.64 11.95 -4.95
C CYS A 128 -19.63 12.51 -3.94
N GLU A 129 -18.61 13.23 -4.38
CA GLU A 129 -17.64 13.81 -3.46
C GLU A 129 -18.30 14.89 -2.61
N SER A 130 -18.30 14.68 -1.30
CA SER A 130 -18.89 15.64 -0.39
C SER A 130 -18.16 16.98 -0.50
N ILE A 131 -18.88 18.08 -0.30
CA ILE A 131 -18.29 19.44 -0.31
C ILE A 131 -17.11 19.49 0.67
N ASP A 132 -17.22 18.81 1.82
CA ASP A 132 -16.16 18.71 2.82
C ASP A 132 -14.90 18.00 2.27
N GLU A 133 -15.04 16.88 1.56
CA GLU A 133 -13.92 16.16 0.95
C GLU A 133 -13.24 16.98 -0.15
N ALA A 134 -14.02 17.68 -0.99
CA ALA A 134 -13.48 18.55 -2.02
C ALA A 134 -12.66 19.70 -1.42
N VAL A 135 -13.16 20.33 -0.35
CA VAL A 135 -12.46 21.40 0.37
C VAL A 135 -11.18 20.87 1.04
N VAL A 136 -11.24 19.72 1.72
CA VAL A 136 -10.06 19.10 2.35
C VAL A 136 -8.96 18.82 1.31
N ARG A 137 -9.31 18.23 0.16
CA ARG A 137 -8.34 18.00 -0.91
C ARG A 137 -7.75 19.29 -1.46
N GLN A 138 -8.57 20.33 -1.62
CA GLN A 138 -8.09 21.61 -2.15
C GLN A 138 -7.07 22.25 -1.18
N VAL A 139 -7.36 22.22 0.11
CA VAL A 139 -6.42 22.67 1.17
C VAL A 139 -5.13 21.85 1.15
N ASP A 140 -5.22 20.52 1.01
CA ASP A 140 -4.04 19.65 0.95
C ASP A 140 -3.19 19.91 -0.32
N VAL A 141 -3.83 20.14 -1.47
CA VAL A 141 -3.12 20.47 -2.73
C VAL A 141 -2.43 21.82 -2.62
N GLU A 142 -3.09 22.84 -2.07
CA GLU A 142 -2.47 24.15 -1.86
C GLU A 142 -1.29 24.07 -0.89
N ARG A 143 -1.47 23.35 0.23
CA ARG A 143 -0.39 23.09 1.18
C ARG A 143 0.77 22.36 0.51
N PHE A 144 0.50 21.33 -0.28
CA PHE A 144 1.55 20.61 -1.01
C PHE A 144 2.28 21.51 -2.00
N LYS A 145 1.57 22.35 -2.77
CA LYS A 145 2.17 23.32 -3.70
C LYS A 145 3.11 24.29 -3.00
N THR A 146 2.74 24.78 -1.82
CA THR A 146 3.62 25.69 -1.05
C THR A 146 4.88 25.01 -0.51
N LEU A 147 4.81 23.73 -0.14
CA LEU A 147 5.94 22.96 0.37
C LEU A 147 6.83 22.38 -0.75
N LEU A 148 6.30 22.21 -1.95
CA LEU A 148 6.97 21.54 -3.06
C LEU A 148 8.38 22.10 -3.37
N PRO A 149 8.61 23.42 -3.42
CA PRO A 149 9.96 23.95 -3.68
C PRO A 149 10.97 23.52 -2.61
N GLN A 150 10.56 23.53 -1.34
CA GLN A 150 11.41 23.11 -0.22
C GLN A 150 11.71 21.60 -0.30
N LEU A 151 10.69 20.79 -0.58
CA LEU A 151 10.84 19.35 -0.76
C LEU A 151 11.78 18.99 -1.91
N LEU A 152 11.67 19.70 -3.04
CA LEU A 152 12.54 19.51 -4.21
C LEU A 152 13.99 19.93 -3.92
N SER A 153 14.21 20.95 -3.09
CA SER A 153 15.55 21.39 -2.70
C SER A 153 16.35 20.35 -1.92
N CYS A 154 15.68 19.40 -1.26
CA CYS A 154 16.31 18.30 -0.52
C CYS A 154 16.78 17.14 -1.42
N LEU A 155 16.46 17.17 -2.71
CA LEU A 155 16.90 16.15 -3.66
C LEU A 155 18.32 16.45 -4.15
N SER A 156 19.08 15.39 -4.43
CA SER A 156 20.33 15.56 -5.17
C SER A 156 20.06 16.03 -6.59
N GLU A 157 21.03 16.71 -7.19
CA GLU A 157 20.94 17.21 -8.57
C GLU A 157 20.51 16.11 -9.56
N LYS A 158 21.07 14.90 -9.41
CA LYS A 158 20.71 13.74 -10.24
C LYS A 158 19.28 13.24 -10.02
N GLU A 159 18.79 13.25 -8.78
CA GLU A 159 17.41 12.88 -8.46
C GLU A 159 16.41 13.90 -9.01
N GLY A 160 16.69 15.20 -8.83
CA GLY A 160 15.87 16.28 -9.36
C GLY A 160 15.82 16.27 -10.88
N LEU A 161 16.94 16.03 -11.54
CA LEU A 161 17.01 15.94 -13.00
C LEU A 161 16.21 14.75 -13.55
N VAL A 162 16.33 13.58 -12.92
CA VAL A 162 15.54 12.39 -13.30
C VAL A 162 14.03 12.64 -13.12
N LEU A 163 13.62 13.29 -12.03
CA LEU A 163 12.22 13.69 -11.84
C LEU A 163 11.76 14.68 -12.91
N LYS A 164 12.58 15.70 -13.22
CA LYS A 164 12.25 16.71 -14.22
C LYS A 164 12.01 16.06 -15.58
N LEU A 165 12.94 15.22 -16.04
CA LEU A 165 12.81 14.54 -17.33
C LEU A 165 11.60 13.61 -17.37
N ARG A 166 11.31 12.91 -16.26
CA ARG A 166 10.17 11.98 -16.19
C ARG A 166 8.81 12.69 -16.16
N PHE A 167 8.68 13.78 -15.41
CA PHE A 167 7.39 14.41 -15.14
C PHE A 167 7.11 15.66 -15.97
N PHE A 168 8.11 16.50 -16.24
CA PHE A 168 7.92 17.73 -17.02
C PHE A 168 8.10 17.50 -18.51
N GLU A 169 8.99 16.58 -18.89
CA GLU A 169 9.28 16.27 -20.29
C GLU A 169 8.69 14.93 -20.75
N GLU A 170 7.93 14.25 -19.87
CA GLU A 170 7.24 12.98 -20.13
C GLU A 170 8.15 11.87 -20.72
N ARG A 171 9.46 11.94 -20.45
CA ARG A 171 10.43 11.00 -21.02
C ARG A 171 10.27 9.61 -20.41
N LYS A 172 10.46 8.57 -21.23
CA LYS A 172 10.53 7.18 -20.74
C LYS A 172 11.85 6.94 -20.01
N ALA A 173 11.87 6.00 -19.06
CA ALA A 173 13.08 5.69 -18.28
C ALA A 173 14.28 5.31 -19.17
N VAL A 174 14.04 4.67 -20.31
CA VAL A 174 15.06 4.32 -21.30
C VAL A 174 15.63 5.56 -21.99
N GLU A 175 14.81 6.56 -22.27
CA GLU A 175 15.24 7.83 -22.89
C GLU A 175 16.07 8.65 -21.90
N VAL A 176 15.62 8.71 -20.64
CA VAL A 176 16.37 9.35 -19.55
C VAL A 176 17.72 8.68 -19.35
N ALA A 177 17.78 7.35 -19.40
CA ALA A 177 19.03 6.58 -19.30
C ALA A 177 20.01 6.95 -20.43
N LYS A 178 19.52 7.03 -21.67
CA LYS A 178 20.31 7.45 -22.84
C LYS A 178 20.82 8.88 -22.70
N GLN A 179 19.94 9.80 -22.31
CA GLN A 179 20.29 11.23 -22.17
C GLN A 179 21.32 11.48 -21.06
N LEU A 180 21.23 10.73 -19.96
CA LEU A 180 22.13 10.89 -18.81
C LEU A 180 23.37 9.98 -18.88
N GLY A 181 23.50 9.13 -19.91
CA GLY A 181 24.61 8.20 -20.04
C GLY A 181 24.73 7.18 -18.91
N ILE A 182 23.60 6.77 -18.31
CA ILE A 182 23.54 5.81 -17.19
C ILE A 182 22.61 4.65 -17.53
N SER A 183 22.69 3.56 -16.76
CA SER A 183 21.80 2.41 -16.99
C SER A 183 20.35 2.73 -16.59
N GLN A 184 19.38 2.08 -17.27
CA GLN A 184 17.96 2.17 -16.91
C GLN A 184 17.71 1.79 -15.44
N GLY A 185 18.39 0.74 -14.95
CA GLY A 185 18.33 0.35 -13.53
C GLY A 185 18.77 1.47 -12.59
N ARG A 186 19.80 2.24 -12.97
CA ARG A 186 20.26 3.40 -12.20
C ARG A 186 19.24 4.55 -12.22
N VAL A 187 18.59 4.79 -13.35
CA VAL A 187 17.46 5.75 -13.45
C VAL A 187 16.33 5.34 -12.51
N SER A 188 15.90 4.08 -12.54
CA SER A 188 14.85 3.56 -11.66
C SER A 188 15.21 3.71 -10.17
N GLN A 189 16.47 3.46 -9.82
CA GLN A 189 16.96 3.64 -8.45
C GLN A 189 16.92 5.11 -8.01
N LEU A 190 17.40 6.04 -8.85
CA LEU A 190 17.36 7.47 -8.57
C LEU A 190 15.92 7.97 -8.42
N PHE A 191 15.05 7.54 -9.32
CA PHE A 191 13.63 7.90 -9.31
C PHE A 191 12.93 7.43 -8.02
N ARG A 192 13.10 6.15 -7.66
CA ARG A 192 12.56 5.58 -6.41
C ARG A 192 13.13 6.25 -5.16
N SER A 193 14.42 6.54 -5.16
CA SER A 193 15.09 7.26 -4.06
C SER A 193 14.49 8.64 -3.88
N ALA A 194 14.33 9.40 -4.97
CA ALA A 194 13.75 10.73 -4.96
C ALA A 194 12.32 10.72 -4.39
N LEU A 195 11.44 9.85 -4.90
CA LEU A 195 10.07 9.73 -4.40
C LEU A 195 10.00 9.31 -2.93
N THR A 196 10.88 8.41 -2.50
CA THR A 196 10.95 7.98 -1.09
C THR A 196 11.35 9.13 -0.18
N LYS A 197 12.32 9.96 -0.60
CA LYS A 197 12.73 11.17 0.13
C LYS A 197 11.58 12.18 0.22
N LEU A 198 10.95 12.52 -0.90
CA LEU A 198 9.82 13.45 -0.94
C LEU A 198 8.67 12.98 -0.05
N LYS A 199 8.29 11.69 -0.12
CA LYS A 199 7.26 11.09 0.72
C LYS A 199 7.60 11.20 2.21
N LYS A 200 8.85 10.89 2.57
CA LYS A 200 9.30 10.98 3.97
C LYS A 200 9.26 12.42 4.48
N LEU A 201 9.74 13.37 3.69
CA LEU A 201 9.75 14.78 4.07
C LEU A 201 8.34 15.35 4.21
N TYR A 202 7.44 15.01 3.28
CA TYR A 202 6.04 15.43 3.33
C TYR A 202 5.28 14.85 4.52
N LEU A 203 5.42 13.55 4.81
CA LEU A 203 4.66 12.88 5.88
C LEU A 203 5.20 13.15 7.28
N PHE A 204 6.51 13.34 7.43
CA PHE A 204 7.16 13.46 8.75
C PHE A 204 7.66 14.88 9.05
N GLY A 205 7.38 15.87 8.19
CA GLY A 205 7.59 17.29 8.47
C GLY A 205 9.04 17.70 8.72
N ALA A 206 10.02 16.91 8.28
CA ALA A 206 11.44 17.14 8.57
C ALA A 206 12.08 18.17 7.62
N ILE A 207 11.45 19.34 7.48
CA ILE A 207 12.06 20.51 6.83
C ILE A 207 12.58 21.40 7.96
N GLY A 208 13.76 21.08 8.48
CA GLY A 208 14.35 21.84 9.58
C GLY A 208 15.51 21.13 10.29
N SER A 209 16.71 21.30 9.73
CA SER A 209 17.95 21.66 10.44
C SER A 209 18.87 22.33 9.43
#